data_AF-A0A945S842-F1
#
_entry.id   AF-A0A945S842-F1
#
_cell.length_a   1.000
_cell.length_b   1.000
_cell.length_c   1.000
_cell.angle_alpha   90.00
_cell.angle_beta   90.00
_cell.angle_gamma   90.00
#
_symmetry.space_group_name_H-M   'P 1'
#
loop_
_entity.id
_entity.type
_entity.pdbx_description
1 polymer ?
#
loop_
_entity_poly.entity_id
_entity_poly.type
_entity_poly.pdbx_seq_one_letter_code
_entity_poly.pdbx_strand_id
1 'polypeptide(L)'
;MDPTGMFCVIPSQLGVGEPFELKLRLLGEPHDVPCNCWWGNNPRPNLRTPFNLCVQRGITFIDNCLPEWVGKLHLEADGLDGPCTVTFDGKNQGVYAGDHRPVGTFGPLRWTKPGFHCIRIIDPASGLECSTNMACVSPKPPPLRIYWGDPHWQTFFSDGLRAPEELYTFARDEGFLDFGAITDHVEALTDRQWDYFVAVTNDFNEPDRFVTLVGQEWTHHTPGHRNVYFRADHGPILRSTDPNCDTLEKLWARLDEVSHLEPIAIPHHSANKRMGVDWELGWNPVYEKAVEVYSVWGSSECHADDGNSRPIGALGGEVKGQHVIDALRKGFRLGFMGGGDVHDGRPGEALHALSYPDMEHVPWPQGLTACLAPRLTRDTIFDAIRDRQTYAATNSRTFLNVSAQRNAGAVTLNVTAASHEGIREALVIQDGETVAHLEATRDDGKVLERTWGGDDLQGDGFCYVRAVTCEGNMAWSTPAWGDELA
;
A
#
# COMPACT_ATOMS: atom_id res chain seq x y z
N MET A 1 -22.69 -21.24 -1.53
CA MET A 1 -21.39 -21.81 -1.14
C MET A 1 -21.07 -21.31 0.25
N ASP A 2 -20.44 -22.13 1.08
CA ASP A 2 -20.07 -21.72 2.44
C ASP A 2 -18.80 -20.87 2.39
N PRO A 3 -18.70 -19.81 3.20
CA PRO A 3 -17.51 -18.96 3.24
C PRO A 3 -16.32 -19.73 3.84
N THR A 4 -15.14 -19.54 3.25
CA THR A 4 -13.87 -20.09 3.73
C THR A 4 -13.00 -19.04 4.42
N GLY A 5 -13.36 -17.76 4.26
CA GLY A 5 -12.67 -16.64 4.91
C GLY A 5 -13.50 -15.35 4.87
N MET A 6 -12.96 -14.30 5.46
CA MET A 6 -13.55 -12.97 5.47
C MET A 6 -12.45 -11.92 5.33
N PHE A 7 -12.68 -10.89 4.52
CA PHE A 7 -11.82 -9.72 4.46
C PHE A 7 -12.56 -8.52 5.02
N CYS A 8 -12.01 -7.90 6.07
CA CYS A 8 -12.70 -6.88 6.83
C CYS A 8 -11.77 -5.74 7.27
N VAL A 9 -12.28 -4.52 7.24
CA VAL A 9 -11.52 -3.29 7.48
C VAL A 9 -12.34 -2.29 8.29
N ILE A 10 -11.67 -1.65 9.25
CA ILE A 10 -12.15 -0.48 9.99
C ILE A 10 -11.08 0.62 9.97
N PRO A 11 -11.43 1.90 10.24
CA PRO A 11 -10.42 2.95 10.35
C PRO A 11 -9.40 2.67 11.46
N SER A 12 -8.10 2.92 11.18
CA SER A 12 -7.02 2.66 12.13
C SER A 12 -6.87 3.70 13.25
N GLN A 13 -7.47 4.89 13.10
CA GLN A 13 -7.45 5.96 14.12
C GLN A 13 -8.80 6.64 14.24
N LEU A 14 -9.33 6.69 15.48
CA LEU A 14 -10.65 7.21 15.81
C LEU A 14 -10.65 7.94 17.15
N GLY A 15 -11.64 8.80 17.37
CA GLY A 15 -12.00 9.31 18.70
C GLY A 15 -13.08 8.46 19.38
N VAL A 16 -13.13 8.50 20.72
CA VAL A 16 -14.27 7.94 21.47
C VAL A 16 -15.58 8.58 21.00
N GLY A 17 -16.57 7.73 20.72
CA GLY A 17 -17.90 8.14 20.26
C GLY A 17 -17.95 8.56 18.79
N GLU A 18 -16.84 8.54 18.06
CA GLU A 18 -16.81 8.87 16.63
C GLU A 18 -17.50 7.75 15.79
N PRO A 19 -18.38 8.09 14.84
CA PRO A 19 -19.00 7.09 13.99
C PRO A 19 -18.01 6.56 12.97
N PHE A 20 -18.01 5.26 12.76
CA PHE A 20 -17.32 4.63 11.65
C PHE A 20 -18.14 3.49 11.06
N GLU A 21 -17.70 2.97 9.92
CA GLU A 21 -18.31 1.83 9.26
C GLU A 21 -17.32 0.67 9.20
N LEU A 22 -17.85 -0.55 9.28
CA LEU A 22 -17.15 -1.78 9.02
C LEU A 22 -17.33 -2.14 7.54
N LYS A 23 -16.23 -2.22 6.79
CA LYS A 23 -16.21 -2.76 5.43
C LYS A 23 -15.89 -4.24 5.49
N LEU A 24 -16.67 -5.07 4.80
CA LEU A 24 -16.58 -6.52 4.90
C LEU A 24 -16.94 -7.20 3.58
N ARG A 25 -16.14 -8.21 3.18
CA ARG A 25 -16.51 -9.16 2.14
C ARG A 25 -16.27 -10.60 2.58
N LEU A 26 -17.13 -11.53 2.14
CA LEU A 26 -16.94 -12.96 2.37
C LEU A 26 -16.14 -13.61 1.25
N LEU A 27 -15.22 -14.49 1.66
CA LEU A 27 -14.31 -15.19 0.78
C LEU A 27 -14.74 -16.65 0.63
N GLY A 28 -14.51 -17.21 -0.56
CA GLY A 28 -14.58 -18.62 -0.86
C GLY A 28 -13.24 -19.13 -1.38
N GLU A 29 -13.25 -20.35 -1.94
CA GLU A 29 -12.08 -20.88 -2.64
C GLU A 29 -11.67 -19.96 -3.81
N PRO A 30 -10.37 -19.63 -3.95
CA PRO A 30 -9.87 -18.92 -5.12
C PRO A 30 -10.23 -19.65 -6.41
N HIS A 31 -10.70 -18.92 -7.41
CA HIS A 31 -11.11 -19.46 -8.69
C HIS A 31 -10.79 -18.51 -9.83
N ASP A 32 -10.49 -19.07 -11.00
CA ASP A 32 -10.27 -18.30 -12.21
C ASP A 32 -11.57 -17.60 -12.63
N VAL A 33 -11.51 -16.30 -12.89
CA VAL A 33 -12.58 -15.60 -13.60
C VAL A 33 -12.13 -15.39 -15.04
N PRO A 34 -12.68 -16.15 -16.00
CA PRO A 34 -12.25 -16.02 -17.38
C PRO A 34 -12.64 -14.65 -17.93
N CYS A 35 -11.66 -13.93 -18.49
CA CYS A 35 -11.92 -12.71 -19.27
C CYS A 35 -12.74 -13.05 -20.52
N ASN A 36 -14.07 -13.02 -20.40
CA ASN A 36 -15.00 -13.30 -21.48
C ASN A 36 -15.83 -12.06 -21.80
N CYS A 37 -15.64 -11.48 -22.98
CA CYS A 37 -16.58 -10.50 -23.54
C CYS A 37 -17.70 -11.24 -24.28
N TRP A 38 -18.96 -10.98 -23.92
CA TRP A 38 -20.13 -11.60 -24.56
C TRP A 38 -20.86 -10.58 -25.44
N TRP A 39 -20.67 -10.67 -26.77
CA TRP A 39 -21.49 -9.99 -27.77
C TRP A 39 -21.83 -10.97 -28.91
N GLY A 40 -22.73 -11.91 -28.65
CA GLY A 40 -23.11 -12.97 -29.60
C GLY A 40 -21.99 -14.00 -29.83
N ASN A 41 -22.29 -15.03 -30.64
CA ASN A 41 -21.53 -16.29 -30.86
C ASN A 41 -20.08 -16.16 -31.39
N ASN A 42 -19.34 -15.11 -31.04
CA ASN A 42 -17.94 -14.95 -31.44
C ASN A 42 -17.13 -14.45 -30.24
N PRO A 43 -16.33 -15.31 -29.57
CA PRO A 43 -15.46 -14.86 -28.50
C PRO A 43 -14.30 -14.06 -29.11
N ARG A 44 -14.28 -12.72 -28.96
CA ARG A 44 -13.06 -11.90 -29.04
C ARG A 44 -13.18 -10.71 -28.08
N PRO A 45 -12.10 -10.41 -27.33
CA PRO A 45 -10.90 -9.81 -27.90
C PRO A 45 -9.69 -10.75 -27.81
N ASN A 46 -8.85 -10.73 -28.84
CA ASN A 46 -7.49 -11.23 -28.77
C ASN A 46 -6.60 -10.01 -29.01
N LEU A 47 -6.26 -9.29 -27.93
CA LEU A 47 -5.38 -8.12 -27.96
C LEU A 47 -3.92 -8.61 -28.02
N ARG A 48 -3.52 -9.33 -29.07
CA ARG A 48 -2.10 -9.41 -29.43
C ARG A 48 -1.70 -8.07 -30.07
N THR A 49 -1.61 -7.04 -29.24
CA THR A 49 -0.95 -5.79 -29.61
C THR A 49 0.44 -5.80 -28.98
N PRO A 50 1.42 -5.05 -29.51
CA PRO A 50 2.71 -4.88 -28.83
C PRO A 50 2.60 -4.26 -27.42
N PHE A 51 1.43 -3.74 -27.05
CA PHE A 51 1.15 -3.06 -25.78
C PHE A 51 0.25 -3.85 -24.83
N ASN A 52 0.01 -5.14 -25.09
CA ASN A 52 -0.67 -6.01 -24.13
C ASN A 52 0.23 -7.23 -23.90
N LEU A 53 1.18 -7.06 -22.98
CA LEU A 53 2.19 -8.08 -22.63
C LEU A 53 1.63 -9.15 -21.69
N CYS A 54 0.43 -8.95 -21.14
CA CYS A 54 -0.12 -9.85 -20.13
C CYS A 54 -0.36 -11.27 -20.67
N VAL A 55 -0.74 -11.41 -21.96
CA VAL A 55 -0.86 -12.71 -22.64
C VAL A 55 0.48 -13.48 -22.66
N GLN A 56 1.62 -12.77 -22.71
CA GLN A 56 2.95 -13.40 -22.67
C GLN A 56 3.38 -13.75 -21.24
N ARG A 57 2.92 -12.97 -20.25
CA ARG A 57 3.20 -13.21 -18.82
C ARG A 57 2.36 -14.33 -18.22
N GLY A 58 1.26 -14.72 -18.87
CA GLY A 58 0.39 -15.80 -18.41
C GLY A 58 -0.34 -15.50 -17.10
N ILE A 59 -0.46 -14.21 -16.74
CA ILE A 59 -1.18 -13.79 -15.53
C ILE A 59 -2.67 -14.06 -15.74
N THR A 60 -3.31 -14.66 -14.74
CA THR A 60 -4.74 -14.94 -14.73
C THR A 60 -5.39 -14.14 -13.61
N PHE A 61 -6.57 -13.58 -13.89
CA PHE A 61 -7.35 -12.94 -12.84
C PHE A 61 -8.00 -14.02 -11.97
N ILE A 62 -7.61 -14.06 -10.70
CA ILE A 62 -8.18 -14.94 -9.68
C ILE A 62 -9.17 -14.13 -8.85
N ASP A 63 -10.36 -14.67 -8.59
CA ASP A 63 -11.26 -14.12 -7.59
C ASP A 63 -11.45 -15.10 -6.44
N ASN A 64 -11.69 -14.55 -5.26
CA ASN A 64 -12.03 -15.32 -4.08
C ASN A 64 -13.25 -14.74 -3.36
N CYS A 65 -13.91 -13.71 -3.89
CA CYS A 65 -15.20 -13.29 -3.36
C CYS A 65 -16.26 -14.33 -3.71
N LEU A 66 -17.15 -14.66 -2.77
CA LEU A 66 -18.28 -15.52 -3.08
C LEU A 66 -19.20 -14.85 -4.13
N PRO A 67 -19.69 -15.57 -5.15
CA PRO A 67 -20.60 -15.00 -6.15
C PRO A 67 -21.96 -14.60 -5.56
N GLU A 68 -22.39 -15.30 -4.51
CA GLU A 68 -23.60 -15.00 -3.76
C GLU A 68 -23.48 -15.56 -2.33
N TRP A 69 -24.03 -14.85 -1.36
CA TRP A 69 -24.25 -15.37 -0.01
C TRP A 69 -25.33 -14.55 0.70
N VAL A 70 -26.15 -15.23 1.50
CA VAL A 70 -27.23 -14.62 2.30
C VAL A 70 -27.16 -15.19 3.71
N GLY A 71 -27.12 -14.31 4.70
CA GLY A 71 -27.01 -14.72 6.09
C GLY A 71 -26.65 -13.58 7.02
N LYS A 72 -26.31 -13.94 8.25
CA LYS A 72 -26.00 -13.02 9.34
C LYS A 72 -24.67 -13.37 9.97
N LEU A 73 -23.88 -12.36 10.29
CA LEU A 73 -22.61 -12.51 10.99
C LEU A 73 -22.68 -11.71 12.29
N HIS A 74 -22.15 -12.27 13.36
CA HIS A 74 -22.13 -11.64 14.68
C HIS A 74 -20.87 -10.78 14.83
N LEU A 75 -21.03 -9.62 15.47
CA LEU A 75 -19.92 -8.72 15.80
C LEU A 75 -19.69 -8.76 17.31
N GLU A 76 -18.45 -9.00 17.72
CA GLU A 76 -18.05 -9.04 19.12
C GLU A 76 -16.80 -8.18 19.37
N ALA A 77 -16.93 -7.22 20.28
CA ALA A 77 -15.80 -6.46 20.83
C ALA A 77 -16.21 -5.80 22.17
N ASP A 78 -15.27 -5.66 23.11
CA ASP A 78 -15.52 -4.86 24.31
C ASP A 78 -15.59 -3.37 23.94
N GLY A 79 -16.57 -2.67 24.51
CA GLY A 79 -16.72 -1.23 24.32
C GLY A 79 -17.19 -0.79 22.92
N LEU A 80 -17.74 -1.69 22.10
CA LEU A 80 -18.37 -1.35 20.82
C LEU A 80 -19.86 -1.03 21.01
N ASP A 81 -20.29 0.13 20.52
CA ASP A 81 -21.69 0.56 20.43
C ASP A 81 -22.13 0.53 18.95
N GLY A 82 -23.37 0.08 18.70
CA GLY A 82 -23.93 -0.14 17.36
C GLY A 82 -24.46 -1.57 17.15
N PRO A 83 -24.66 -2.01 15.90
CA PRO A 83 -25.20 -3.33 15.61
C PRO A 83 -24.25 -4.46 16.07
N CYS A 84 -24.80 -5.44 16.78
CA CYS A 84 -24.10 -6.69 17.13
C CYS A 84 -24.18 -7.77 16.04
N THR A 85 -24.80 -7.45 14.90
CA THR A 85 -24.98 -8.37 13.78
C THR A 85 -25.02 -7.59 12.47
N VAL A 86 -24.35 -8.10 11.46
CA VAL A 86 -24.44 -7.62 10.06
C VAL A 86 -25.21 -8.64 9.23
N THR A 87 -25.99 -8.16 8.25
CA THR A 87 -26.85 -9.01 7.43
C THR A 87 -26.53 -8.78 5.95
N PHE A 88 -26.23 -9.87 5.25
CA PHE A 88 -26.22 -9.94 3.79
C PHE A 88 -27.58 -10.51 3.37
N ASP A 89 -28.45 -9.68 2.76
CA ASP A 89 -29.84 -10.02 2.45
C ASP A 89 -30.04 -10.49 0.98
N GLY A 90 -28.96 -10.54 0.20
CA GLY A 90 -28.95 -10.90 -1.22
C GLY A 90 -29.49 -9.81 -2.14
N LYS A 91 -29.81 -8.61 -1.62
CA LYS A 91 -30.43 -7.52 -2.40
C LYS A 91 -29.70 -6.19 -2.27
N ASN A 92 -29.26 -5.85 -1.05
CA ASN A 92 -28.58 -4.62 -0.69
C ASN A 92 -27.13 -4.93 -0.31
N GLN A 93 -26.41 -5.58 -1.22
CA GLN A 93 -25.01 -5.95 -1.09
C GLN A 93 -24.31 -5.84 -2.45
N GLY A 94 -23.01 -6.06 -2.47
CA GLY A 94 -22.19 -5.96 -3.66
C GLY A 94 -21.84 -4.51 -4.02
N VAL A 95 -21.17 -4.34 -5.15
CA VAL A 95 -20.55 -3.07 -5.54
C VAL A 95 -21.43 -2.26 -6.49
N TYR A 96 -22.34 -2.91 -7.21
CA TYR A 96 -23.23 -2.29 -8.19
C TYR A 96 -24.66 -2.83 -8.09
N ALA A 97 -25.60 -2.15 -8.74
CA ALA A 97 -27.00 -2.55 -8.72
C ALA A 97 -27.19 -3.97 -9.28
N GLY A 98 -27.75 -4.87 -8.45
CA GLY A 98 -27.94 -6.27 -8.80
C GLY A 98 -26.72 -7.17 -8.55
N ASP A 99 -25.65 -6.64 -7.96
CA ASP A 99 -24.54 -7.46 -7.47
C ASP A 99 -25.02 -8.25 -6.23
N HIS A 100 -24.90 -9.57 -6.30
CA HIS A 100 -25.30 -10.47 -5.22
C HIS A 100 -24.12 -10.93 -4.36
N ARG A 101 -22.90 -10.50 -4.68
CA ARG A 101 -21.71 -10.86 -3.91
C ARG A 101 -21.81 -10.26 -2.50
N PRO A 102 -21.36 -10.99 -1.46
CA PRO A 102 -21.42 -10.53 -0.08
C PRO A 102 -20.29 -9.55 0.20
N VAL A 103 -20.35 -8.37 -0.43
CA VAL A 103 -19.51 -7.20 -0.18
C VAL A 103 -20.41 -6.13 0.42
N GLY A 104 -20.00 -5.51 1.53
CA GLY A 104 -20.87 -4.59 2.24
C GLY A 104 -20.14 -3.63 3.19
N THR A 105 -20.83 -2.53 3.49
CA THR A 105 -20.42 -1.53 4.47
C THR A 105 -21.50 -1.42 5.53
N PHE A 106 -21.12 -1.54 6.81
CA PHE A 106 -22.05 -1.70 7.92
C PHE A 106 -21.78 -0.68 9.03
N GLY A 107 -22.83 -0.02 9.50
CA GLY A 107 -22.69 0.99 10.55
C GLY A 107 -23.98 1.82 10.75
N PRO A 108 -23.89 2.91 11.51
CA PRO A 108 -22.67 3.37 12.20
C PRO A 108 -22.31 2.49 13.42
N LEU A 109 -21.02 2.31 13.64
CA LEU A 109 -20.41 1.74 14.84
C LEU A 109 -19.65 2.84 15.60
N ARG A 110 -19.46 2.67 16.91
CA ARG A 110 -18.72 3.63 17.76
C ARG A 110 -17.93 2.90 18.85
N TRP A 111 -16.72 3.35 19.12
CA TRP A 111 -15.98 2.92 20.29
C TRP A 111 -16.32 3.79 21.50
N THR A 112 -16.61 3.15 22.64
CA THR A 112 -17.03 3.81 23.88
C THR A 112 -15.89 4.04 24.86
N LYS A 113 -14.73 3.44 24.62
CA LYS A 113 -13.54 3.51 25.49
C LYS A 113 -12.28 3.79 24.65
N PRO A 114 -11.33 4.57 25.17
CA PRO A 114 -10.02 4.73 24.52
C PRO A 114 -9.22 3.41 24.58
N GLY A 115 -8.18 3.32 23.75
CA GLY A 115 -7.27 2.18 23.67
C GLY A 115 -7.26 1.53 22.28
N PHE A 116 -6.58 0.40 22.18
CA PHE A 116 -6.53 -0.40 20.96
C PHE A 116 -7.66 -1.43 20.94
N HIS A 117 -8.42 -1.45 19.84
CA HIS A 117 -9.58 -2.33 19.67
C HIS A 117 -9.58 -2.98 18.28
N CYS A 118 -10.20 -4.15 18.18
CA CYS A 118 -10.57 -4.80 16.93
C CYS A 118 -11.95 -5.45 17.09
N ILE A 119 -12.66 -5.68 15.99
CA ILE A 119 -13.95 -6.37 16.00
C ILE A 119 -13.72 -7.83 15.59
N ARG A 120 -14.16 -8.77 16.42
CA ARG A 120 -14.24 -10.19 16.06
C ARG A 120 -15.55 -10.42 15.32
N ILE A 121 -15.48 -10.99 14.12
CA ILE A 121 -16.64 -11.28 13.27
C ILE A 121 -16.79 -12.79 13.21
N ILE A 122 -18.01 -13.28 13.43
CA ILE A 122 -18.30 -14.71 13.58
C ILE A 122 -19.46 -15.07 12.68
N ASP A 123 -19.29 -16.08 11.82
CA ASP A 123 -20.40 -16.78 11.20
C ASP A 123 -20.94 -17.85 12.16
N PRO A 124 -22.13 -17.68 12.75
CA PRO A 124 -22.66 -18.64 13.71
C PRO A 124 -23.03 -19.99 13.06
N ALA A 125 -23.17 -20.06 11.75
CA ALA A 125 -23.54 -21.30 11.05
C ALA A 125 -22.33 -22.22 10.85
N SER A 126 -21.21 -21.68 10.39
CA SER A 126 -19.97 -22.44 10.13
C SER A 126 -18.99 -22.43 11.30
N GLY A 127 -19.08 -21.44 12.20
CA GLY A 127 -18.05 -21.17 13.21
C GLY A 127 -16.82 -20.46 12.65
N LEU A 128 -16.87 -19.97 11.40
CA LEU A 128 -15.80 -19.17 10.81
C LEU A 128 -15.65 -17.85 11.57
N GLU A 129 -14.42 -17.49 11.91
CA GLU A 129 -14.10 -16.26 12.62
C GLU A 129 -12.99 -15.47 11.94
N CYS A 130 -13.07 -14.14 12.01
CA CYS A 130 -11.96 -13.26 11.66
C CYS A 130 -11.92 -12.07 12.63
N SER A 131 -10.83 -11.31 12.58
CA SER A 131 -10.72 -10.03 13.28
C SER A 131 -10.39 -8.93 12.28
N THR A 132 -10.95 -7.74 12.51
CA THR A 132 -10.55 -6.53 11.76
C THR A 132 -9.11 -6.16 12.07
N ASN A 133 -8.55 -5.24 11.28
CA ASN A 133 -7.35 -4.50 11.69
C ASN A 133 -7.56 -3.80 13.04
N MET A 134 -6.44 -3.48 13.72
CA MET A 134 -6.48 -2.73 14.98
C MET A 134 -6.81 -1.26 14.73
N ALA A 135 -7.66 -0.71 15.59
CA ALA A 135 -7.98 0.71 15.66
C ALA A 135 -7.42 1.31 16.97
N CYS A 136 -6.66 2.40 16.85
CA CYS A 136 -6.28 3.23 17.99
C CYS A 136 -7.39 4.25 18.27
N VAL A 137 -8.06 4.11 19.41
CA VAL A 137 -9.15 4.98 19.84
C VAL A 137 -8.63 5.94 20.90
N SER A 138 -8.59 7.22 20.55
CA SER A 138 -8.14 8.28 21.44
C SER A 138 -9.33 8.95 22.17
N PRO A 139 -9.13 9.60 23.34
CA PRO A 139 -10.24 10.23 24.08
C PRO A 139 -11.04 11.29 23.30
N LYS A 140 -10.45 11.87 22.25
CA LYS A 140 -11.06 12.83 21.32
C LYS A 140 -10.55 12.50 19.92
N PRO A 141 -11.30 12.82 18.84
CA PRO A 141 -10.83 12.59 17.47
C PRO A 141 -9.39 13.10 17.25
N PRO A 142 -8.49 12.27 16.72
CA PRO A 142 -7.09 12.65 16.54
C PRO A 142 -6.96 13.68 15.40
N PRO A 143 -5.94 14.56 15.46
CA PRO A 143 -5.73 15.60 14.43
C PRO A 143 -5.25 15.03 13.10
N LEU A 144 -4.60 13.85 13.13
CA LEU A 144 -4.18 13.10 11.96
C LEU A 144 -4.84 11.73 12.01
N ARG A 145 -5.15 11.18 10.84
CA ARG A 145 -5.69 9.83 10.65
C ARG A 145 -4.73 9.03 9.81
N ILE A 146 -4.84 7.71 9.89
CA ILE A 146 -4.15 6.79 8.99
C ILE A 146 -5.12 6.44 7.86
N TYR A 147 -4.72 6.75 6.64
CA TYR A 147 -5.38 6.29 5.42
C TYR A 147 -4.49 5.27 4.72
N TRP A 148 -5.08 4.15 4.30
CA TRP A 148 -4.37 3.05 3.68
C TRP A 148 -4.55 3.08 2.17
N GLY A 149 -3.47 2.98 1.43
CA GLY A 149 -3.52 2.95 -0.02
C GLY A 149 -2.43 2.12 -0.65
N ASP A 150 -2.55 1.97 -1.95
CA ASP A 150 -1.59 1.33 -2.81
C ASP A 150 -1.47 2.21 -4.06
N PRO A 151 -0.38 2.99 -4.22
CA PRO A 151 -0.28 3.96 -5.30
C PRO A 151 0.41 3.42 -6.56
N HIS A 152 0.54 2.10 -6.75
CA HIS A 152 1.36 1.56 -7.84
C HIS A 152 0.69 0.36 -8.54
N TRP A 153 0.01 0.61 -9.68
CA TRP A 153 -0.74 -0.42 -10.43
C TRP A 153 -0.53 -0.31 -11.95
N GLN A 154 -0.65 -1.46 -12.63
CA GLN A 154 -0.56 -1.59 -14.08
C GLN A 154 -1.90 -2.05 -14.67
N THR A 155 -2.33 -1.43 -15.77
CA THR A 155 -3.54 -1.83 -16.53
C THR A 155 -3.20 -2.67 -17.75
N PHE A 156 -4.23 -3.15 -18.47
CA PHE A 156 -4.03 -3.86 -19.74
C PHE A 156 -3.38 -3.03 -20.86
N PHE A 157 -3.25 -1.71 -20.69
CA PHE A 157 -2.63 -0.83 -21.68
C PHE A 157 -1.10 -0.87 -21.65
N SER A 158 -0.51 -1.38 -20.56
CA SER A 158 0.90 -1.75 -20.47
C SER A 158 1.03 -3.28 -20.34
N ASP A 159 1.08 -3.79 -19.13
CA ASP A 159 1.33 -5.21 -18.86
C ASP A 159 0.55 -5.81 -17.68
N GLY A 160 -0.46 -5.10 -17.18
CA GLY A 160 -1.49 -5.62 -16.27
C GLY A 160 -2.70 -6.25 -16.97
N LEU A 161 -3.72 -6.61 -16.19
CA LEU A 161 -4.91 -7.33 -16.68
C LEU A 161 -6.18 -6.50 -16.90
N ARG A 162 -6.43 -5.50 -16.05
CA ARG A 162 -7.74 -4.83 -15.96
C ARG A 162 -7.74 -3.40 -16.49
N ALA A 163 -8.93 -2.89 -16.81
CA ALA A 163 -9.11 -1.51 -17.23
C ALA A 163 -8.90 -0.53 -16.05
N PRO A 164 -8.60 0.76 -16.33
CA PRO A 164 -8.51 1.77 -15.29
C PRO A 164 -9.72 1.83 -14.33
N GLU A 165 -10.94 1.85 -14.86
CA GLU A 165 -12.18 1.94 -14.06
C GLU A 165 -12.37 0.71 -13.18
N GLU A 166 -11.97 -0.46 -13.68
CA GLU A 166 -12.06 -1.72 -12.94
C GLU A 166 -11.09 -1.75 -11.76
N LEU A 167 -9.85 -1.29 -11.96
CA LEU A 167 -8.87 -1.19 -10.87
C LEU A 167 -9.32 -0.23 -9.77
N TYR A 168 -9.77 0.98 -10.14
CA TYR A 168 -10.24 1.95 -9.14
C TYR A 168 -11.50 1.47 -8.41
N THR A 169 -12.46 0.87 -9.14
CA THR A 169 -13.66 0.28 -8.52
C THR A 169 -13.26 -0.82 -7.53
N PHE A 170 -12.37 -1.72 -7.93
CA PHE A 170 -11.89 -2.79 -7.07
C PHE A 170 -11.18 -2.25 -5.82
N ALA A 171 -10.21 -1.35 -6.00
CA ALA A 171 -9.45 -0.74 -4.91
C ALA A 171 -10.37 -0.10 -3.85
N ARG A 172 -11.36 0.68 -4.31
CA ARG A 172 -12.32 1.39 -3.46
C ARG A 172 -13.29 0.45 -2.75
N ASP A 173 -13.95 -0.41 -3.52
CA ASP A 173 -15.16 -1.10 -3.07
C ASP A 173 -14.94 -2.57 -2.67
N GLU A 174 -13.81 -3.19 -3.03
CA GLU A 174 -13.51 -4.61 -2.70
C GLU A 174 -12.19 -4.76 -1.92
N GLY A 175 -11.15 -4.03 -2.33
CA GLY A 175 -9.86 -3.93 -1.61
C GLY A 175 -9.92 -3.01 -0.38
N PHE A 176 -10.99 -2.22 -0.27
CA PHE A 176 -11.25 -1.28 0.83
C PHE A 176 -10.07 -0.34 1.11
N LEU A 177 -9.42 0.14 0.05
CA LEU A 177 -8.38 1.17 0.12
C LEU A 177 -9.03 2.55 0.26
N ASP A 178 -8.32 3.47 0.91
CA ASP A 178 -8.70 4.88 1.05
C ASP A 178 -8.14 5.71 -0.11
N PHE A 179 -7.00 5.30 -0.68
CA PHE A 179 -6.42 5.96 -1.86
C PHE A 179 -5.64 4.98 -2.75
N GLY A 180 -5.37 5.40 -3.97
CA GLY A 180 -4.45 4.68 -4.86
C GLY A 180 -4.17 5.43 -6.16
N ALA A 181 -3.40 4.81 -7.04
CA ALA A 181 -3.02 5.41 -8.31
C ALA A 181 -2.68 4.35 -9.33
N ILE A 182 -3.12 4.60 -10.57
CA ILE A 182 -2.61 3.87 -11.72
C ILE A 182 -1.31 4.54 -12.15
N THR A 183 -0.29 3.71 -12.37
CA THR A 183 1.04 4.15 -12.76
C THR A 183 1.54 3.23 -13.87
N ASP A 184 0.75 3.10 -14.94
CA ASP A 184 1.15 2.33 -16.11
C ASP A 184 2.54 2.74 -16.62
N HIS A 185 3.30 1.79 -17.16
CA HIS A 185 4.47 2.05 -18.00
C HIS A 185 4.08 2.99 -19.17
N VAL A 186 4.35 4.29 -19.04
CA VAL A 186 3.83 5.28 -20.00
C VAL A 186 4.49 5.22 -21.37
N GLU A 187 5.61 4.51 -21.49
CA GLU A 187 6.24 4.17 -22.76
C GLU A 187 5.33 3.32 -23.66
N ALA A 188 4.37 2.59 -23.09
CA ALA A 188 3.37 1.82 -23.83
C ALA A 188 2.14 2.66 -24.26
N LEU A 189 1.99 3.87 -23.72
CA LEU A 189 0.80 4.69 -23.89
C LEU A 189 0.95 5.75 -24.98
N THR A 190 -0.12 6.01 -25.72
CA THR A 190 -0.29 7.21 -26.56
C THR A 190 -0.77 8.41 -25.74
N ASP A 191 -0.61 9.62 -26.26
CA ASP A 191 -1.08 10.84 -25.56
C ASP A 191 -2.60 10.82 -25.32
N ARG A 192 -3.39 10.26 -26.25
CA ARG A 192 -4.84 10.10 -26.05
C ARG A 192 -5.20 9.10 -24.96
N GLN A 193 -4.40 8.05 -24.80
CA GLN A 193 -4.59 7.12 -23.68
C GLN A 193 -4.25 7.84 -22.39
N TRP A 194 -3.16 8.60 -22.33
CA TRP A 194 -2.84 9.43 -21.15
C TRP A 194 -3.97 10.39 -20.77
N ASP A 195 -4.53 11.13 -21.74
CA ASP A 195 -5.70 11.99 -21.50
C ASP A 195 -6.87 11.21 -20.87
N TYR A 196 -7.09 9.97 -21.32
CA TYR A 196 -8.09 9.06 -20.77
C TYR A 196 -7.74 8.57 -19.35
N PHE A 197 -6.48 8.20 -19.07
CA PHE A 197 -6.03 7.84 -17.71
C PHE A 197 -6.25 8.98 -16.72
N VAL A 198 -5.88 10.21 -17.11
CA VAL A 198 -6.09 11.41 -16.30
C VAL A 198 -7.58 11.64 -16.04
N ALA A 199 -8.42 11.52 -17.08
CA ALA A 199 -9.87 11.67 -16.93
C ALA A 199 -10.47 10.64 -15.95
N VAL A 200 -10.18 9.34 -16.15
CA VAL A 200 -10.69 8.28 -15.27
C VAL A 200 -10.19 8.47 -13.83
N THR A 201 -8.91 8.80 -13.66
CA THR A 201 -8.33 9.08 -12.34
C THR A 201 -9.12 10.17 -11.62
N ASN A 202 -9.46 11.27 -12.31
CA ASN A 202 -10.24 12.34 -11.71
C ASN A 202 -11.70 11.96 -11.45
N ASP A 203 -12.33 11.18 -12.33
CA ASP A 203 -13.72 10.72 -12.14
C ASP A 203 -13.88 9.86 -10.88
N PHE A 204 -12.84 9.13 -10.49
CA PHE A 204 -12.80 8.31 -9.27
C PHE A 204 -12.28 9.05 -8.03
N ASN A 205 -11.83 10.30 -8.15
CA ASN A 205 -11.37 11.08 -7.01
C ASN A 205 -12.55 11.66 -6.22
N GLU A 206 -12.87 11.01 -5.11
CA GLU A 206 -13.98 11.35 -4.23
C GLU A 206 -13.46 11.65 -2.82
N PRO A 207 -13.17 12.93 -2.49
CA PRO A 207 -12.75 13.33 -1.14
C PRO A 207 -13.65 12.75 -0.04
N ASP A 208 -13.04 12.33 1.07
CA ASP A 208 -13.65 11.62 2.20
C ASP A 208 -14.19 10.22 1.91
N ARG A 209 -14.05 9.71 0.69
CA ARG A 209 -14.46 8.33 0.32
C ARG A 209 -13.32 7.52 -0.28
N PHE A 210 -12.69 8.04 -1.33
CA PHE A 210 -11.60 7.40 -2.05
C PHE A 210 -10.82 8.43 -2.87
N VAL A 211 -9.51 8.52 -2.65
CA VAL A 211 -8.65 9.52 -3.29
C VAL A 211 -7.77 8.90 -4.35
N THR A 212 -7.60 9.59 -5.47
CA THR A 212 -6.72 9.16 -6.55
C THR A 212 -5.60 10.18 -6.80
N LEU A 213 -4.43 9.68 -7.18
CA LEU A 213 -3.31 10.50 -7.63
C LEU A 213 -3.13 10.34 -9.14
N VAL A 214 -2.89 11.45 -9.86
CA VAL A 214 -2.47 11.38 -11.26
C VAL A 214 -1.01 10.92 -11.27
N GLY A 215 -0.81 9.67 -11.69
CA GLY A 215 0.47 8.98 -11.63
C GLY A 215 0.87 8.34 -12.96
N GLN A 216 2.16 8.06 -13.10
CA GLN A 216 2.75 7.31 -14.21
C GLN A 216 4.04 6.63 -13.75
N GLU A 217 4.39 5.50 -14.33
CA GLU A 217 5.72 4.92 -14.14
C GLU A 217 6.64 5.32 -15.29
N TRP A 218 7.69 6.09 -14.97
CA TRP A 218 8.80 6.33 -15.87
C TRP A 218 9.78 5.16 -15.78
N THR A 219 9.86 4.37 -16.85
CA THR A 219 10.46 3.03 -16.80
C THR A 219 11.79 3.01 -17.54
N HIS A 220 12.91 3.00 -16.81
CA HIS A 220 14.25 2.94 -17.40
C HIS A 220 15.16 1.96 -16.65
N HIS A 221 15.69 0.96 -17.37
CA HIS A 221 16.48 -0.13 -16.77
C HIS A 221 17.91 0.22 -16.32
N THR A 222 18.40 1.43 -16.55
CA THR A 222 19.77 1.83 -16.16
C THR A 222 19.75 2.65 -14.89
N PRO A 223 19.06 3.81 -14.83
CA PRO A 223 18.94 4.54 -13.59
C PRO A 223 17.86 3.99 -12.66
N GLY A 224 17.06 3.01 -13.09
CA GLY A 224 15.92 2.45 -12.35
C GLY A 224 14.58 3.11 -12.68
N HIS A 225 13.49 2.53 -12.21
CA HIS A 225 12.15 3.02 -12.46
C HIS A 225 11.72 4.05 -11.40
N ARG A 226 10.85 4.99 -11.78
CA ARG A 226 10.21 5.95 -10.85
C ARG A 226 8.73 6.05 -11.15
N ASN A 227 7.91 5.93 -10.11
CA ASN A 227 6.56 6.43 -10.16
C ASN A 227 6.57 7.94 -9.97
N VAL A 228 6.01 8.68 -10.93
CA VAL A 228 5.87 10.15 -10.88
C VAL A 228 4.41 10.49 -10.65
N TYR A 229 4.14 11.30 -9.63
CA TYR A 229 2.80 11.76 -9.28
C TYR A 229 2.71 13.29 -9.33
N PHE A 230 1.54 13.81 -9.66
CA PHE A 230 1.24 15.24 -9.64
C PHE A 230 0.17 15.56 -8.59
N ARG A 231 0.30 16.69 -7.89
CA ARG A 231 -0.76 17.18 -6.99
C ARG A 231 -2.02 17.52 -7.77
N ALA A 232 -1.84 18.11 -8.95
CA ALA A 232 -2.90 18.58 -9.80
C ALA A 232 -3.78 17.44 -10.35
N ASP A 233 -4.91 17.83 -10.96
CA ASP A 233 -5.80 16.93 -11.72
C ASP A 233 -5.27 16.60 -13.13
N HIS A 234 -4.03 16.94 -13.43
CA HIS A 234 -3.38 16.65 -14.72
C HIS A 234 -1.86 16.66 -14.56
N GLY A 235 -1.18 16.15 -15.58
CA GLY A 235 0.27 16.21 -15.72
C GLY A 235 0.70 15.87 -17.15
N PRO A 236 1.94 16.18 -17.56
CA PRO A 236 2.46 15.70 -18.83
C PRO A 236 2.73 14.19 -18.76
N ILE A 237 2.64 13.52 -19.92
CA ILE A 237 3.19 12.18 -20.07
C ILE A 237 4.72 12.25 -20.22
N LEU A 238 5.45 11.45 -19.44
CA LEU A 238 6.91 11.46 -19.36
C LEU A 238 7.45 10.08 -19.73
N ARG A 239 7.94 9.91 -20.96
CA ARG A 239 8.41 8.59 -21.45
C ARG A 239 9.92 8.52 -21.43
N SER A 240 10.48 7.44 -20.88
CA SER A 240 11.93 7.17 -20.94
C SER A 240 12.42 6.88 -22.37
N THR A 241 11.52 6.63 -23.31
CA THR A 241 11.82 6.47 -24.74
C THR A 241 11.86 7.78 -25.53
N ASP A 242 11.45 8.91 -24.93
CA ASP A 242 11.62 10.23 -25.53
C ASP A 242 13.08 10.70 -25.34
N PRO A 243 13.82 11.05 -26.41
CA PRO A 243 15.19 11.58 -26.29
C PRO A 243 15.33 12.83 -25.42
N ASN A 244 14.24 13.53 -25.11
CA ASN A 244 14.20 14.69 -24.20
C ASN A 244 13.86 14.31 -22.74
N CYS A 245 13.66 13.02 -22.44
CA CYS A 245 13.27 12.51 -21.12
C CYS A 245 13.87 11.13 -20.82
N ASP A 246 14.93 10.71 -21.53
CA ASP A 246 15.57 9.38 -21.47
C ASP A 246 16.73 9.29 -20.46
N THR A 247 16.98 10.33 -19.65
CA THR A 247 17.93 10.30 -18.53
C THR A 247 17.34 10.98 -17.31
N LEU A 248 17.94 10.80 -16.14
CA LEU A 248 17.49 11.47 -14.92
C LEU A 248 17.56 12.99 -15.02
N GLU A 249 18.67 13.53 -15.52
CA GLU A 249 18.84 14.97 -15.69
C GLU A 249 17.76 15.57 -16.58
N LYS A 250 17.40 14.84 -17.64
CA LYS A 250 16.34 15.23 -18.55
C LYS A 250 14.97 15.10 -17.91
N LEU A 251 14.68 14.01 -17.21
CA LEU A 251 13.45 13.86 -16.42
C LEU A 251 13.28 15.04 -15.45
N TRP A 252 14.33 15.38 -14.69
CA TRP A 252 14.30 16.53 -13.78
C TRP A 252 14.05 17.85 -14.50
N ALA A 253 14.69 18.09 -15.65
CA ALA A 253 14.41 19.27 -16.46
C ALA A 253 12.95 19.33 -16.94
N ARG A 254 12.36 18.18 -17.31
CA ARG A 254 10.92 18.10 -17.65
C ARG A 254 10.03 18.39 -16.44
N LEU A 255 10.40 17.93 -15.24
CA LEU A 255 9.67 18.23 -14.00
C LEU A 255 9.79 19.71 -13.61
N ASP A 256 10.95 20.35 -13.83
CA ASP A 256 11.16 21.78 -13.58
C ASP A 256 10.17 22.64 -14.39
N GLU A 257 9.95 22.29 -15.66
CA GLU A 257 8.98 22.97 -16.55
C GLU A 257 7.55 22.92 -16.01
N VAL A 258 7.20 21.86 -15.27
CA VAL A 258 5.88 21.66 -14.67
C VAL A 258 5.89 21.73 -13.14
N SER A 259 6.89 22.40 -12.55
CA SER A 259 7.05 22.54 -11.10
C SER A 259 5.83 23.13 -10.39
N HIS A 260 5.02 23.93 -11.08
CA HIS A 260 3.73 24.46 -10.60
C HIS A 260 2.66 23.37 -10.35
N LEU A 261 2.85 22.15 -10.86
CA LEU A 261 2.00 20.98 -10.58
C LEU A 261 2.51 20.16 -9.39
N GLU A 262 3.58 20.62 -8.73
CA GLU A 262 4.26 19.96 -7.60
C GLU A 262 4.53 18.48 -7.85
N PRO A 263 5.26 18.07 -8.91
CA PRO A 263 5.54 16.66 -9.14
C PRO A 263 6.40 16.07 -8.01
N ILE A 264 6.17 14.79 -7.70
CA ILE A 264 7.06 13.97 -6.87
C ILE A 264 7.40 12.69 -7.62
N ALA A 265 8.57 12.13 -7.35
CA ALA A 265 9.06 10.89 -7.91
C ALA A 265 9.35 9.88 -6.79
N ILE A 266 9.00 8.62 -6.99
CA ILE A 266 9.14 7.54 -6.02
C ILE A 266 9.87 6.39 -6.71
N PRO A 267 11.16 6.18 -6.41
CA PRO A 267 11.88 5.01 -6.90
C PRO A 267 11.29 3.74 -6.28
N HIS A 268 11.28 2.64 -7.04
CA HIS A 268 10.74 1.36 -6.56
C HIS A 268 11.60 0.17 -6.98
N HIS A 269 11.34 -0.97 -6.32
CA HIS A 269 12.08 -2.24 -6.41
C HIS A 269 13.60 -2.04 -6.52
N SER A 270 14.14 -1.15 -5.68
CA SER A 270 15.45 -0.51 -5.90
C SER A 270 16.59 -1.50 -5.94
N ALA A 271 16.49 -2.60 -5.19
CA ALA A 271 17.54 -3.59 -5.10
C ALA A 271 17.55 -4.57 -6.29
N ASN A 272 16.58 -4.54 -7.20
CA ASN A 272 16.48 -5.50 -8.30
C ASN A 272 17.68 -5.41 -9.25
N LYS A 273 18.25 -6.56 -9.63
CA LYS A 273 19.43 -6.62 -10.49
C LYS A 273 19.27 -6.04 -11.91
N ARG A 274 18.07 -6.05 -12.47
CA ARG A 274 17.82 -5.62 -13.86
C ARG A 274 17.17 -4.24 -13.98
N MET A 275 16.34 -3.91 -13.02
CA MET A 275 15.46 -2.72 -13.04
C MET A 275 15.60 -1.87 -11.77
N GLY A 276 16.54 -2.24 -10.90
CA GLY A 276 16.81 -1.52 -9.66
C GLY A 276 17.39 -0.13 -9.91
N VAL A 277 17.48 0.61 -8.82
CA VAL A 277 17.92 2.01 -8.82
C VAL A 277 19.41 2.05 -8.55
N ASP A 278 20.14 2.75 -9.42
CA ASP A 278 21.55 3.04 -9.21
C ASP A 278 21.69 4.31 -8.36
N TRP A 279 21.91 4.14 -7.06
CA TRP A 279 22.07 5.26 -6.12
C TRP A 279 23.35 6.08 -6.36
N GLU A 280 24.31 5.60 -7.15
CA GLU A 280 25.51 6.39 -7.50
C GLU A 280 25.21 7.50 -8.52
N LEU A 281 24.08 7.41 -9.23
CA LEU A 281 23.63 8.48 -10.13
C LEU A 281 23.04 9.68 -9.37
N GLY A 282 22.96 9.59 -8.04
CA GLY A 282 22.53 10.66 -7.17
C GLY A 282 21.03 10.62 -6.84
N TRP A 283 20.62 11.65 -6.10
CA TRP A 283 19.26 11.85 -5.61
C TRP A 283 18.84 13.28 -5.87
N ASN A 284 17.61 13.48 -6.35
CA ASN A 284 17.04 14.82 -6.50
C ASN A 284 16.06 15.12 -5.35
N PRO A 285 16.48 15.84 -4.29
CA PRO A 285 15.64 16.11 -3.12
C PRO A 285 14.41 16.96 -3.42
N VAL A 286 14.35 17.64 -4.58
CA VAL A 286 13.17 18.41 -4.98
C VAL A 286 12.02 17.47 -5.34
N TYR A 287 12.30 16.35 -6.00
CA TYR A 287 11.29 15.44 -6.57
C TYR A 287 11.24 14.09 -5.87
N GLU A 288 12.39 13.49 -5.56
CA GLU A 288 12.46 12.18 -4.91
C GLU A 288 12.23 12.31 -3.40
N LYS A 289 10.98 12.16 -2.97
CA LYS A 289 10.54 12.38 -1.58
C LYS A 289 10.47 11.11 -0.74
N ALA A 290 10.17 9.99 -1.39
CA ALA A 290 9.95 8.70 -0.76
C ALA A 290 10.42 7.57 -1.68
N VAL A 291 10.45 6.35 -1.16
CA VAL A 291 10.86 5.14 -1.87
C VAL A 291 9.96 3.97 -1.47
N GLU A 292 9.67 3.09 -2.42
CA GLU A 292 9.03 1.82 -2.10
C GLU A 292 10.03 0.88 -1.41
N VAL A 293 9.95 0.79 -0.08
CA VAL A 293 10.78 -0.14 0.70
C VAL A 293 10.29 -1.58 0.57
N TYR A 294 9.02 -1.76 0.20
CA TYR A 294 8.41 -3.08 0.00
C TYR A 294 7.34 -3.06 -1.09
N SER A 295 7.33 -4.08 -1.95
CA SER A 295 6.26 -4.34 -2.92
C SER A 295 6.13 -5.84 -3.24
N VAL A 296 5.36 -6.22 -4.27
CA VAL A 296 5.29 -7.62 -4.74
C VAL A 296 6.65 -8.18 -5.14
N TRP A 297 7.62 -7.33 -5.46
CA TRP A 297 8.99 -7.76 -5.74
C TRP A 297 9.71 -8.28 -4.51
N GLY A 298 9.33 -7.79 -3.32
CA GLY A 298 9.98 -8.07 -2.04
C GLY A 298 10.36 -6.80 -1.31
N SER A 299 11.07 -6.96 -0.20
CA SER A 299 11.68 -5.88 0.56
C SER A 299 12.97 -5.43 -0.12
N SER A 300 13.05 -4.13 -0.40
CA SER A 300 14.25 -3.43 -0.85
C SER A 300 15.05 -2.84 0.31
N GLU A 301 14.68 -3.11 1.57
CA GLU A 301 15.27 -2.49 2.75
C GLU A 301 16.78 -2.80 2.92
N CYS A 302 17.13 -4.09 2.94
CA CYS A 302 18.48 -4.63 3.05
C CYS A 302 18.60 -5.96 2.31
N HIS A 303 19.83 -6.46 2.14
CA HIS A 303 20.09 -7.73 1.47
C HIS A 303 19.68 -8.94 2.33
N ALA A 304 19.39 -10.09 1.71
CA ALA A 304 19.04 -11.36 2.36
C ALA A 304 20.07 -11.81 3.40
N ASP A 305 21.36 -11.76 3.04
CA ASP A 305 22.49 -12.02 3.96
C ASP A 305 22.47 -11.14 5.24
N ASP A 306 21.82 -9.97 5.18
CA ASP A 306 21.72 -9.00 6.27
C ASP A 306 20.36 -9.10 6.99
N GLY A 307 19.66 -10.23 6.84
CA GLY A 307 18.44 -10.56 7.58
C GLY A 307 17.12 -10.18 6.90
N ASN A 308 17.13 -9.86 5.60
CA ASN A 308 15.88 -9.64 4.84
C ASN A 308 15.12 -10.97 4.64
N SER A 309 13.95 -11.08 5.26
CA SER A 309 13.10 -12.28 5.20
C SER A 309 12.24 -12.40 3.94
N ARG A 310 12.14 -11.34 3.14
CA ARG A 310 11.37 -11.29 1.90
C ARG A 310 12.19 -10.62 0.78
N PRO A 311 13.36 -11.17 0.41
CA PRO A 311 14.23 -10.53 -0.56
C PRO A 311 13.63 -10.54 -1.96
N ILE A 312 14.15 -9.67 -2.82
CA ILE A 312 13.85 -9.70 -4.25
C ILE A 312 14.53 -10.93 -4.86
N GLY A 313 13.73 -11.89 -5.34
CA GLY A 313 14.22 -13.08 -6.04
C GLY A 313 14.10 -12.98 -7.56
N ALA A 314 13.08 -12.29 -8.06
CA ALA A 314 12.79 -12.24 -9.49
C ALA A 314 13.90 -11.57 -10.31
N LEU A 315 13.98 -11.93 -11.60
CA LEU A 315 14.89 -11.33 -12.60
C LEU A 315 16.39 -11.42 -12.28
N GLY A 316 16.79 -12.40 -11.47
CA GLY A 316 18.19 -12.60 -11.08
C GLY A 316 18.53 -12.02 -9.71
N GLY A 317 17.50 -11.66 -8.93
CA GLY A 317 17.59 -11.33 -7.52
C GLY A 317 17.99 -9.89 -7.24
N GLU A 318 18.51 -9.69 -6.04
CA GLU A 318 18.96 -8.40 -5.53
C GLU A 318 20.46 -8.12 -5.77
N VAL A 319 20.84 -6.85 -5.70
CA VAL A 319 22.24 -6.38 -5.79
C VAL A 319 22.60 -5.62 -4.51
N LYS A 320 23.67 -6.05 -3.82
CA LYS A 320 24.22 -5.31 -2.67
C LYS A 320 24.65 -3.91 -3.08
N GLY A 321 24.35 -2.91 -2.26
CA GLY A 321 24.63 -1.50 -2.56
C GLY A 321 23.48 -0.77 -3.24
N GLN A 322 22.40 -1.48 -3.60
CA GLN A 322 21.19 -0.91 -4.21
C GLN A 322 19.96 -0.96 -3.30
N HIS A 323 20.13 -1.32 -2.03
CA HIS A 323 19.05 -1.35 -1.05
C HIS A 323 18.74 0.05 -0.52
N VAL A 324 17.57 0.22 0.09
CA VAL A 324 17.14 1.50 0.64
C VAL A 324 18.09 1.97 1.75
N ILE A 325 18.59 1.06 2.60
CA ILE A 325 19.61 1.41 3.60
C ILE A 325 20.88 2.01 2.95
N ASP A 326 21.28 1.55 1.76
CA ASP A 326 22.45 2.08 1.07
C ASP A 326 22.21 3.53 0.60
N ALA A 327 21.00 3.84 0.14
CA ALA A 327 20.59 5.21 -0.18
C ALA A 327 20.60 6.12 1.07
N LEU A 328 20.05 5.64 2.19
CA LEU A 328 20.04 6.40 3.44
C LEU A 328 21.46 6.68 3.95
N ARG A 329 22.38 5.70 3.85
CA ARG A 329 23.80 5.85 4.19
C ARG A 329 24.55 6.85 3.31
N LYS A 330 24.02 7.19 2.13
CA LYS A 330 24.51 8.27 1.26
C LYS A 330 23.92 9.65 1.61
N GLY A 331 23.09 9.74 2.65
CA GLY A 331 22.42 10.97 3.09
C GLY A 331 21.12 11.27 2.34
N PHE A 332 20.57 10.31 1.59
CA PHE A 332 19.30 10.51 0.87
C PHE A 332 18.14 10.48 1.86
N ARG A 333 17.23 11.44 1.75
CA ARG A 333 16.12 11.59 2.70
C ARG A 333 14.81 11.15 2.07
N LEU A 334 14.56 9.85 2.18
CA LEU A 334 13.43 9.19 1.54
C LEU A 334 12.45 8.69 2.61
N GLY A 335 11.19 9.12 2.51
CA GLY A 335 10.09 8.49 3.25
C GLY A 335 9.86 7.06 2.79
N PHE A 336 9.26 6.23 3.64
CA PHE A 336 8.96 4.85 3.30
C PHE A 336 7.52 4.68 2.83
N MET A 337 7.38 3.99 1.70
CA MET A 337 6.11 3.61 1.10
C MET A 337 6.08 2.11 0.81
N GLY A 338 4.89 1.53 0.83
CA GLY A 338 4.61 0.21 0.29
C GLY A 338 3.88 0.36 -1.05
N GLY A 339 4.27 -0.44 -2.03
CA GLY A 339 3.67 -0.43 -3.37
C GLY A 339 3.10 -1.79 -3.78
N GLY A 340 2.10 -1.75 -4.64
CA GLY A 340 1.54 -2.91 -5.30
C GLY A 340 2.44 -3.43 -6.38
N ASP A 341 2.80 -2.57 -7.32
CA ASP A 341 3.18 -2.97 -8.68
C ASP A 341 2.26 -4.09 -9.20
N VAL A 342 0.95 -3.86 -9.01
CA VAL A 342 -0.08 -4.87 -9.23
C VAL A 342 -0.38 -4.98 -10.71
N HIS A 343 -0.19 -6.19 -11.24
CA HIS A 343 -0.53 -6.50 -12.63
C HIS A 343 -1.72 -7.47 -12.75
N ASP A 344 -2.07 -8.16 -11.66
CA ASP A 344 -3.13 -9.18 -11.64
C ASP A 344 -4.54 -8.61 -11.52
N GLY A 345 -4.67 -7.29 -11.39
CA GLY A 345 -5.95 -6.61 -11.33
C GLY A 345 -6.59 -6.53 -9.93
N ARG A 346 -5.84 -6.83 -8.86
CA ARG A 346 -6.35 -6.85 -7.48
C ARG A 346 -5.59 -5.93 -6.51
N PRO A 347 -5.64 -4.61 -6.72
CA PRO A 347 -4.97 -3.67 -5.85
C PRO A 347 -5.50 -3.78 -4.41
N GLY A 348 -4.59 -4.02 -3.48
CA GLY A 348 -4.84 -4.16 -2.05
C GLY A 348 -4.88 -5.61 -1.55
N GLU A 349 -4.74 -6.62 -2.41
CA GLU A 349 -4.95 -8.03 -2.05
C GLU A 349 -3.75 -8.95 -2.28
N ALA A 350 -3.67 -10.04 -1.51
CA ALA A 350 -2.59 -11.02 -1.55
C ALA A 350 -2.90 -12.26 -2.41
N LEU A 351 -3.59 -12.12 -3.56
CA LEU A 351 -3.81 -13.26 -4.48
C LEU A 351 -2.75 -13.39 -5.57
N HIS A 352 -1.78 -12.47 -5.62
CA HIS A 352 -0.66 -12.49 -6.57
C HIS A 352 -0.05 -13.89 -6.73
N ALA A 353 0.25 -14.58 -5.63
CA ALA A 353 0.87 -15.90 -5.69
C ALA A 353 0.09 -16.97 -6.49
N LEU A 354 -1.22 -16.78 -6.67
CA LEU A 354 -2.10 -17.66 -7.45
C LEU A 354 -2.35 -17.14 -8.87
N SER A 355 -2.19 -15.83 -9.08
CA SER A 355 -2.45 -15.16 -10.36
C SER A 355 -1.33 -15.36 -11.39
N TYR A 356 -0.12 -15.67 -10.95
CA TYR A 356 1.03 -15.87 -11.84
C TYR A 356 1.25 -17.36 -12.16
N PRO A 357 1.79 -17.70 -13.35
CA PRO A 357 2.17 -19.06 -13.66
C PRO A 357 3.29 -19.55 -12.74
N ASP A 358 3.60 -20.85 -12.78
CA ASP A 358 4.77 -21.39 -12.07
C ASP A 358 6.05 -20.69 -12.54
N MET A 359 6.57 -19.80 -11.68
CA MET A 359 7.81 -19.06 -11.89
C MET A 359 8.87 -19.48 -10.87
N GLU A 360 10.15 -19.30 -11.22
CA GLU A 360 11.27 -19.56 -10.30
C GLU A 360 11.14 -18.75 -8.99
N HIS A 361 10.56 -17.55 -9.08
CA HIS A 361 10.22 -16.71 -7.93
C HIS A 361 8.78 -16.22 -8.06
N VAL A 362 7.95 -16.67 -7.12
CA VAL A 362 6.57 -16.20 -7.00
C VAL A 362 6.58 -14.80 -6.36
N PRO A 363 5.86 -13.82 -6.93
CA PRO A 363 5.75 -12.50 -6.32
C PRO A 363 5.23 -12.60 -4.88
N TRP A 364 5.78 -11.76 -4.02
CA TRP A 364 5.32 -11.63 -2.65
C TRP A 364 3.93 -10.97 -2.62
N PRO A 365 3.19 -11.11 -1.51
CA PRO A 365 2.06 -10.22 -1.25
C PRO A 365 2.50 -8.77 -1.34
N GLN A 366 1.66 -7.94 -1.96
CA GLN A 366 1.94 -6.52 -2.19
C GLN A 366 2.19 -5.70 -0.93
N GLY A 367 2.79 -4.53 -1.09
CA GLY A 367 2.89 -3.52 -0.04
C GLY A 367 1.63 -2.67 0.08
N LEU A 368 1.52 -1.97 1.21
CA LEU A 368 0.56 -0.92 1.46
C LEU A 368 1.30 0.31 2.00
N THR A 369 0.83 1.50 1.62
CA THR A 369 1.25 2.77 2.19
C THR A 369 0.20 3.28 3.16
N ALA A 370 0.62 3.61 4.38
CA ALA A 370 -0.18 4.36 5.33
C ALA A 370 0.20 5.84 5.27
N CYS A 371 -0.74 6.71 4.92
CA CYS A 371 -0.58 8.17 4.95
C CYS A 371 -1.18 8.75 6.22
N LEU A 372 -0.42 9.57 6.94
CA LEU A 372 -0.90 10.35 8.07
C LEU A 372 -1.42 11.70 7.57
N ALA A 373 -2.74 11.90 7.59
CA ALA A 373 -3.36 13.11 7.07
C ALA A 373 -4.56 13.57 7.90
N PRO A 374 -4.86 14.88 7.96
CA PRO A 374 -6.00 15.40 8.74
C PRO A 374 -7.36 15.05 8.13
N ARG A 375 -7.40 14.81 6.81
CA ARG A 375 -8.60 14.50 6.03
C ARG A 375 -8.20 13.66 4.82
N LEU A 376 -9.14 12.90 4.25
CA LEU A 376 -8.93 12.12 3.03
C LEU A 376 -9.20 13.00 1.81
N THR A 377 -8.19 13.69 1.31
CA THR A 377 -8.26 14.48 0.08
C THR A 377 -7.00 14.27 -0.74
N ARG A 378 -7.05 14.52 -2.06
CA ARG A 378 -5.85 14.46 -2.91
C ARG A 378 -4.71 15.29 -2.34
N ASP A 379 -4.98 16.54 -1.97
CA ASP A 379 -3.97 17.45 -1.45
C ASP A 379 -3.30 16.94 -0.19
N THR A 380 -4.08 16.44 0.77
CA THR A 380 -3.56 16.00 2.07
C THR A 380 -2.86 14.64 1.99
N ILE A 381 -3.28 13.74 1.09
CA ILE A 381 -2.55 12.51 0.80
C ILE A 381 -1.23 12.84 0.08
N PHE A 382 -1.27 13.76 -0.88
CA PHE A 382 -0.08 14.22 -1.57
C PHE A 382 0.92 14.89 -0.61
N ASP A 383 0.44 15.76 0.29
CA ASP A 383 1.24 16.37 1.35
C ASP A 383 1.88 15.30 2.23
N ALA A 384 1.11 14.27 2.64
CA ALA A 384 1.63 13.21 3.49
C ALA A 384 2.81 12.47 2.81
N ILE A 385 2.70 12.15 1.51
CA ILE A 385 3.79 11.52 0.77
C ILE A 385 4.97 12.48 0.60
N ARG A 386 4.71 13.72 0.14
CA ARG A 386 5.75 14.75 -0.11
C ARG A 386 6.57 15.04 1.14
N ASP A 387 5.90 15.15 2.29
CA ASP A 387 6.47 15.53 3.58
C ASP A 387 6.89 14.31 4.42
N ARG A 388 6.90 13.12 3.80
CA ARG A 388 7.31 11.84 4.42
C ARG A 388 6.50 11.48 5.67
N GLN A 389 5.26 11.95 5.77
CA GLN A 389 4.29 11.53 6.79
C GLN A 389 3.62 10.20 6.40
N THR A 390 4.44 9.23 6.02
CA THR A 390 4.02 7.90 5.59
C THR A 390 4.75 6.83 6.39
N TYR A 391 4.18 5.64 6.39
CA TYR A 391 4.93 4.42 6.71
C TYR A 391 4.49 3.30 5.76
N ALA A 392 5.39 2.36 5.53
CA ALA A 392 5.13 1.21 4.66
C ALA A 392 4.65 0.02 5.50
N ALA A 393 3.84 -0.84 4.91
CA ALA A 393 3.55 -2.16 5.45
C ALA A 393 3.55 -3.21 4.34
N THR A 394 3.71 -4.48 4.71
CA THR A 394 3.31 -5.60 3.83
C THR A 394 1.77 -5.59 3.69
N ASN A 395 1.16 -6.62 3.08
CA ASN A 395 -0.30 -6.68 2.86
C ASN A 395 -1.15 -6.86 4.15
N SER A 396 -0.78 -6.20 5.25
CA SER A 396 -1.49 -6.15 6.52
C SER A 396 -1.54 -4.71 7.03
N ARG A 397 -2.72 -4.27 7.47
CA ARG A 397 -2.96 -2.93 8.03
C ARG A 397 -2.44 -2.82 9.47
N THR A 398 -1.16 -3.11 9.66
CA THR A 398 -0.48 -3.02 10.96
C THR A 398 -0.37 -1.55 11.37
N PHE A 399 -0.92 -1.22 12.55
CA PHE A 399 -0.78 0.11 13.10
C PHE A 399 0.67 0.32 13.52
N LEU A 400 1.29 1.42 13.07
CA LEU A 400 2.61 1.85 13.50
C LEU A 400 2.61 3.37 13.71
N ASN A 401 3.07 3.79 14.88
CA ASN A 401 3.34 5.19 15.18
C ASN A 401 4.71 5.28 15.87
N VAL A 402 5.59 6.08 15.29
CA VAL A 402 6.95 6.31 15.81
C VAL A 402 7.17 7.81 15.89
N SER A 403 7.46 8.30 17.08
CA SER A 403 7.89 9.68 17.28
C SER A 403 9.34 9.68 17.76
N ALA A 404 10.19 10.44 17.09
CA ALA A 404 11.57 10.66 17.47
C ALA A 404 11.75 12.06 18.08
N GLN A 405 12.56 12.16 19.12
CA GLN A 405 12.89 13.42 19.79
C GLN A 405 14.37 13.41 20.21
N ARG A 406 15.02 14.58 20.19
CA ARG A 406 16.36 14.75 20.75
C ARG A 406 16.27 15.35 22.14
N ASN A 407 16.81 14.66 23.14
CA ASN A 407 16.88 15.14 24.51
C ASN A 407 18.32 15.09 25.02
N ALA A 408 18.90 16.24 25.35
CA ALA A 408 20.24 16.36 25.91
C ALA A 408 21.34 15.62 25.12
N GLY A 409 21.24 15.61 23.78
CA GLY A 409 22.19 14.92 22.90
C GLY A 409 21.97 13.41 22.79
N ALA A 410 20.79 12.89 23.14
CA ALA A 410 20.41 11.50 22.90
C ALA A 410 19.09 11.46 22.13
N VAL A 411 18.91 10.45 21.27
CA VAL A 411 17.66 10.23 20.55
C VAL A 411 16.76 9.31 21.35
N THR A 412 15.49 9.70 21.46
CA THR A 412 14.43 8.93 22.09
C THR A 412 13.35 8.60 21.05
N LEU A 413 13.02 7.32 20.92
CA LEU A 413 11.92 6.83 20.08
C LEU A 413 10.79 6.35 20.96
N ASN A 414 9.60 6.93 20.78
CA ASN A 414 8.36 6.33 21.28
C ASN A 414 7.75 5.50 20.17
N VAL A 415 7.61 4.20 20.41
CA VAL A 415 7.16 3.22 19.44
C VAL A 415 5.83 2.64 19.91
N THR A 416 4.82 2.79 19.09
CA THR A 416 3.53 2.13 19.25
C THR A 416 3.24 1.30 18.01
N ALA A 417 3.10 -0.01 18.18
CA ALA A 417 2.70 -0.94 17.12
C ALA A 417 1.52 -1.79 17.58
N ALA A 418 0.55 -2.05 16.69
CA ALA A 418 -0.56 -2.94 16.99
C ALA A 418 -1.02 -3.73 15.76
N SER A 419 -1.27 -5.02 15.95
CA SER A 419 -1.85 -5.88 14.92
C SER A 419 -2.75 -6.94 15.55
N HIS A 420 -3.81 -7.30 14.83
CA HIS A 420 -4.73 -8.37 15.22
C HIS A 420 -4.04 -9.74 15.22
N GLU A 421 -2.98 -9.87 14.40
CA GLU A 421 -2.07 -11.03 14.27
C GLU A 421 -1.15 -11.19 15.49
N GLY A 422 -1.02 -10.17 16.34
CA GLY A 422 0.05 -10.09 17.35
C GLY A 422 1.31 -9.40 16.81
N ILE A 423 2.05 -8.72 17.70
CA ILE A 423 3.36 -8.13 17.42
C ILE A 423 4.42 -9.05 18.02
N ARG A 424 5.27 -9.64 17.16
CA ARG A 424 6.40 -10.47 17.59
C ARG A 424 7.50 -9.60 18.18
N GLU A 425 7.90 -8.57 17.45
CA GLU A 425 8.94 -7.63 17.85
C GLU A 425 8.85 -6.33 17.06
N ALA A 426 9.48 -5.28 17.59
CA ALA A 426 9.82 -4.09 16.83
C ALA A 426 11.33 -3.85 16.90
N LEU A 427 11.96 -3.76 15.74
CA LEU A 427 13.40 -3.54 15.61
C LEU A 427 13.66 -2.05 15.48
N VAL A 428 14.60 -1.53 16.24
CA VAL A 428 15.13 -0.17 16.05
C VAL A 428 16.37 -0.29 15.18
N ILE A 429 16.33 0.36 14.02
CA ILE A 429 17.43 0.40 13.05
C ILE A 429 18.03 1.80 13.12
N GLN A 430 19.34 1.90 13.35
CA GLN A 430 20.10 3.14 13.34
C GLN A 430 21.28 2.99 12.38
N ASP A 431 21.39 3.90 11.41
CA ASP A 431 22.46 3.92 10.39
C ASP A 431 22.63 2.58 9.64
N GLY A 432 21.53 1.85 9.49
CA GLY A 432 21.43 0.54 8.84
C GLY A 432 21.72 -0.66 9.74
N GLU A 433 22.04 -0.45 11.02
CA GLU A 433 22.28 -1.52 12.00
C GLU A 433 21.10 -1.67 12.96
N THR A 434 20.73 -2.91 13.29
CA THR A 434 19.72 -3.14 14.34
C THR A 434 20.35 -2.91 15.71
N VAL A 435 19.90 -1.87 16.42
CA VAL A 435 20.46 -1.45 17.72
C VAL A 435 19.60 -1.84 18.91
N ALA A 436 18.33 -2.20 18.68
CA ALA A 436 17.46 -2.74 19.74
C ALA A 436 16.33 -3.62 19.19
N HIS A 437 15.89 -4.54 20.04
CA HIS A 437 14.67 -5.33 19.88
C HIS A 437 13.70 -4.93 20.99
N LEU A 438 12.49 -4.55 20.60
CA LEU A 438 11.41 -4.17 21.49
C LEU A 438 10.33 -5.25 21.45
N GLU A 439 9.91 -5.72 22.63
CA GLU A 439 8.90 -6.77 22.77
C GLU A 439 7.52 -6.19 23.12
N ALA A 440 6.45 -6.91 22.78
CA ALA A 440 5.06 -6.52 23.04
C ALA A 440 4.79 -6.22 24.53
N THR A 441 3.90 -5.26 24.79
CA THR A 441 3.56 -4.77 26.15
C THR A 441 2.44 -5.55 26.81
N ARG A 442 1.45 -5.98 26.02
CA ARG A 442 0.22 -6.59 26.53
C ARG A 442 0.34 -8.10 26.59
N ASP A 443 -0.36 -8.69 27.55
CA ASP A 443 -0.44 -10.16 27.72
C ASP A 443 -1.03 -10.87 26.50
N ASP A 444 -1.88 -10.17 25.72
CA ASP A 444 -2.44 -10.68 24.46
C ASP A 444 -1.47 -10.63 23.27
N GLY A 445 -0.29 -10.00 23.45
CA GLY A 445 0.72 -9.84 22.40
C GLY A 445 0.33 -8.92 21.24
N LYS A 446 -0.86 -8.29 21.26
CA LYS A 446 -1.39 -7.53 20.11
C LYS A 446 -0.90 -6.09 20.01
N VAL A 447 -0.37 -5.56 21.10
CA VAL A 447 0.12 -4.18 21.18
C VAL A 447 1.50 -4.15 21.78
N LEU A 448 2.35 -3.30 21.21
CA LEU A 448 3.66 -2.93 21.70
C LEU A 448 3.67 -1.41 21.91
N GLU A 449 3.94 -0.98 23.13
CA GLU A 449 4.15 0.44 23.49
C GLU A 449 5.46 0.58 24.28
N ARG A 450 6.51 1.04 23.61
CA ARG A 450 7.85 1.10 24.19
C ARG A 450 8.51 2.44 23.90
N THR A 451 9.31 2.89 24.85
CA THR A 451 10.27 3.97 24.63
C THR A 451 11.65 3.36 24.57
N TRP A 452 12.39 3.71 23.53
CA TRP A 452 13.80 3.39 23.39
C TRP A 452 14.62 4.67 23.46
N GLY A 453 15.72 4.64 24.21
CA GLY A 453 16.71 5.71 24.24
C GLY A 453 18.03 5.16 23.73
N GLY A 454 18.62 5.86 22.76
CA GLY A 454 19.89 5.49 22.15
C GLY A 454 20.92 6.59 22.22
N ASP A 455 22.04 6.34 21.54
CA ASP A 455 23.08 7.33 21.31
C ASP A 455 22.54 8.50 20.45
N ASP A 456 23.29 9.60 20.39
CA ASP A 456 22.94 10.72 19.51
C ASP A 456 23.01 10.31 18.03
N LEU A 457 22.09 10.83 17.23
CA LEU A 457 22.19 10.78 15.77
C LEU A 457 23.01 11.97 15.27
N GLN A 458 24.28 11.77 14.95
CA GLN A 458 25.12 12.86 14.46
C GLN A 458 24.75 13.25 13.02
N GLY A 459 24.64 14.55 12.75
CA GLY A 459 24.46 15.08 11.39
C GLY A 459 23.27 14.47 10.64
N ASP A 460 23.56 13.82 9.53
CA ASP A 460 22.63 13.12 8.63
C ASP A 460 22.35 11.66 9.03
N GLY A 461 22.84 11.21 10.19
CA GLY A 461 22.51 9.90 10.76
C GLY A 461 21.00 9.73 10.92
N PHE A 462 20.53 8.49 10.73
CA PHE A 462 19.12 8.17 10.66
C PHE A 462 18.74 7.02 11.57
N CYS A 463 17.48 7.00 12.00
CA CYS A 463 16.89 5.84 12.64
C CYS A 463 15.44 5.61 12.20
N TYR A 464 15.00 4.37 12.21
CA TYR A 464 13.61 4.00 11.96
C TYR A 464 13.27 2.70 12.67
N VAL A 465 11.99 2.32 12.65
CA VAL A 465 11.49 1.10 13.28
C VAL A 465 10.89 0.17 12.24
N ARG A 466 11.22 -1.11 12.34
CA ARG A 466 10.56 -2.21 11.62
C ARG A 466 9.81 -3.09 12.62
N ALA A 467 8.49 -2.97 12.65
CA ALA A 467 7.62 -3.86 13.41
C ALA A 467 7.36 -5.15 12.63
N VAL A 468 7.36 -6.30 13.31
CA VAL A 468 7.09 -7.61 12.72
C VAL A 468 5.99 -8.31 13.50
N THR A 469 4.95 -8.77 12.80
CA THR A 469 3.82 -9.49 13.39
C THR A 469 4.16 -10.96 13.65
N CYS A 470 3.33 -11.66 14.43
CA CYS A 470 3.52 -13.10 14.66
C CYS A 470 3.34 -13.93 13.38
N GLU A 471 2.63 -13.41 12.37
CA GLU A 471 2.49 -14.02 11.04
C GLU A 471 3.60 -13.60 10.06
N GLY A 472 4.56 -12.79 10.52
CA GLY A 472 5.70 -12.36 9.71
C GLY A 472 5.39 -11.23 8.73
N ASN A 473 4.25 -10.54 8.89
CA ASN A 473 4.00 -9.27 8.22
C ASN A 473 4.85 -8.17 8.86
N MET A 474 5.20 -7.14 8.09
CA MET A 474 6.12 -6.10 8.52
C MET A 474 5.52 -4.71 8.29
N ALA A 475 5.91 -3.75 9.13
CA ALA A 475 5.66 -2.33 8.92
C ALA A 475 6.92 -1.53 9.23
N TRP A 476 7.26 -0.56 8.37
CA TRP A 476 8.45 0.27 8.46
C TRP A 476 8.06 1.73 8.62
N SER A 477 8.46 2.35 9.73
CA SER A 477 8.30 3.80 9.88
C SER A 477 9.20 4.52 8.89
N THR A 478 8.76 5.66 8.37
CA THR A 478 9.70 6.59 7.73
C THR A 478 10.85 6.93 8.71
N PRO A 479 12.10 7.04 8.22
CA PRO A 479 13.22 7.43 9.06
C PRO A 479 13.10 8.82 9.67
N ALA A 480 13.72 8.98 10.83
CA ALA A 480 14.00 10.27 11.43
C ALA A 480 15.50 10.55 11.30
N TRP A 481 15.86 11.79 10.95
CA TRP A 481 17.25 12.23 10.76
C TRP A 481 17.69 13.12 11.91
N GLY A 482 18.94 12.96 12.36
CA GLY A 482 19.47 13.64 13.53
C GLY A 482 19.37 15.15 13.48
N ASP A 483 19.58 15.79 12.33
CA ASP A 483 19.46 17.24 12.14
C ASP A 483 18.03 17.75 11.95
N GLU A 484 17.05 16.87 11.77
CA GLU A 484 15.61 17.19 11.75
C GLU A 484 14.96 17.07 13.14
N LEU A 485 15.67 16.46 14.11
CA LEU A 485 15.20 16.32 15.48
C LEU A 485 15.49 17.60 16.30
N ALA A 486 14.41 18.29 16.66
CA ALA A 486 14.42 19.42 17.58
C ALA A 486 14.50 19.01 19.05
#